data_AF-A0A2V2FI03-F1
#
_entry.id   AF-A0A2V2FI03-F1
#
_cell.length_a   1.000
_cell.length_b   1.000
_cell.length_c   1.000
_cell.angle_alpha   90.00
_cell.angle_beta   90.00
_cell.angle_gamma   90.00
#
_symmetry.space_group_name_H-M   'P 1'
#
loop_
_entity.id
_entity.type
_entity.pdbx_description
1 polymer ?
#
loop_
_entity_poly.entity_id
_entity_poly.type
_entity_poly.pdbx_seq_one_letter_code
_entity_poly.pdbx_strand_id
1 'polypeptide(L)'
;MATKDNFFQTSDGLWLYFEVTGEGRPIVLIPGFGEALTMWKYAVPVLSQRFKVVCLDPRGHGRSMKAAGNNRQIRMAQDIRELIDHLGLEDVLLVGHSLGGAQVATYAETQNEHKLRGMILADATMFGFSDAEWNHHKANHYNIDNWIARMMPYWTDPVAYAAKGRANSPLSPEDAEMMYQASLQIPPFVGLEYHLDTYFTDNMTPLSKRTIPVATFVAHSAYHDAWESGHEAIKRLVNSPLAMCYEFHCDNHFFPILEADKFNECVLDFSDKIDALNQ
;
A
#
# COMPACT_ATOMS: atom_id res chain seq x y z
N MET A 1 13.16 20.84 1.25
CA MET A 1 11.84 21.45 1.49
C MET A 1 10.97 21.11 0.29
N ALA A 2 9.69 20.81 0.49
CA ALA A 2 8.74 20.61 -0.59
C ALA A 2 8.62 21.89 -1.45
N THR A 3 8.61 21.75 -2.77
CA THR A 3 8.28 22.83 -3.71
C THR A 3 6.91 22.60 -4.34
N LYS A 4 6.41 23.57 -5.12
CA LYS A 4 5.15 23.42 -5.86
C LYS A 4 5.21 22.24 -6.84
N ASP A 5 6.38 21.91 -7.36
CA ASP A 5 6.57 20.83 -8.33
C ASP A 5 6.42 19.43 -7.72
N ASN A 6 6.40 19.33 -6.38
CA ASN A 6 6.09 18.10 -5.67
C ASN A 6 4.59 17.87 -5.47
N PHE A 7 3.73 18.66 -6.10
CA PHE A 7 2.29 18.51 -6.00
C PHE A 7 1.62 18.43 -7.37
N PHE A 8 0.61 17.58 -7.48
CA PHE A 8 -0.33 17.57 -8.60
C PHE A 8 -1.75 17.78 -8.10
N GLN A 9 -2.60 18.32 -8.98
CA GLN A 9 -4.02 18.49 -8.68
C GLN A 9 -4.83 17.36 -9.29
N THR A 10 -5.60 16.68 -8.45
CA THR A 10 -6.55 15.64 -8.84
C THR A 10 -7.79 16.22 -9.52
N SER A 11 -8.55 15.38 -10.23
CA SER A 11 -9.79 15.79 -10.92
C SER A 11 -10.88 16.32 -9.99
N ASP A 12 -10.87 15.95 -8.70
CA ASP A 12 -11.76 16.50 -7.67
C ASP A 12 -11.16 17.69 -6.91
N GLY A 13 -10.02 18.23 -7.39
CA GLY A 13 -9.45 19.50 -6.97
C GLY A 13 -8.48 19.42 -5.80
N LEU A 14 -8.16 18.22 -5.28
CA LEU A 14 -7.20 18.04 -4.20
C LEU A 14 -5.76 18.11 -4.71
N TRP A 15 -4.90 18.78 -3.93
CA TRP A 15 -3.46 18.77 -4.13
C TRP A 15 -2.83 17.60 -3.38
N LEU A 16 -2.20 16.69 -4.12
CA LEU A 16 -1.51 15.53 -3.55
C LEU A 16 -0.01 15.67 -3.75
N TYR A 17 0.73 15.31 -2.70
CA TYR A 17 2.18 15.41 -2.62
C TYR A 17 2.84 14.11 -3.08
N PHE A 18 3.91 14.22 -3.85
CA PHE A 18 4.74 13.10 -4.24
C PHE A 18 6.22 13.51 -4.31
N GLU A 19 7.10 12.51 -4.22
CA GLU A 19 8.54 12.68 -4.42
C GLU A 19 8.99 11.75 -5.56
N VAL A 20 9.96 12.22 -6.36
CA VAL A 20 10.58 11.45 -7.44
C VAL A 20 12.08 11.38 -7.17
N THR A 21 12.67 10.20 -7.30
CA THR A 21 14.11 9.99 -7.15
C THR A 21 14.61 8.95 -8.14
N GLY A 22 15.75 9.22 -8.77
CA GLY A 22 16.32 8.35 -9.79
C GLY A 22 15.69 8.53 -11.17
N GLU A 23 16.16 7.71 -12.11
CA GLU A 23 15.79 7.71 -13.52
C GLU A 23 15.57 6.27 -14.01
N GLY A 24 14.98 6.10 -15.19
CA GLY A 24 14.69 4.80 -15.77
C GLY A 24 13.21 4.44 -15.72
N ARG A 25 12.89 3.14 -15.73
CA ARG A 25 11.49 2.69 -15.72
C ARG A 25 10.80 3.09 -14.40
N PRO A 26 9.53 3.49 -14.44
CA PRO A 26 8.85 3.99 -13.26
C PRO A 26 8.47 2.85 -12.31
N ILE A 27 8.73 3.08 -11.02
CA ILE A 27 8.16 2.32 -9.92
C ILE A 27 7.41 3.30 -9.01
N VAL A 28 6.14 3.00 -8.74
CA VAL A 28 5.27 3.85 -7.90
C VAL A 28 5.02 3.13 -6.58
N LEU A 29 5.30 3.81 -5.46
CA LEU A 29 5.22 3.25 -4.12
C LEU A 29 4.09 3.90 -3.31
N ILE A 30 3.16 3.07 -2.82
CA ILE A 30 1.95 3.49 -2.10
C ILE A 30 1.99 2.99 -0.65
N PRO A 31 2.06 3.90 0.35
CA PRO A 31 2.15 3.53 1.76
C PRO A 31 0.81 3.04 2.33
N GLY A 32 0.87 2.40 3.50
CA GLY A 32 -0.27 1.90 4.25
C GLY A 32 -1.01 2.94 5.10
N PHE A 33 -1.96 2.46 5.90
CA PHE A 33 -2.70 3.31 6.84
C PHE A 33 -1.83 3.75 8.01
N GLY A 34 -1.87 5.04 8.33
CA GLY A 34 -1.02 5.62 9.38
C GLY A 34 0.42 5.86 8.93
N GLU A 35 0.74 5.58 7.68
CA GLU A 35 2.06 5.77 7.09
C GLU A 35 2.07 7.03 6.20
N ALA A 36 3.26 7.37 5.70
CA ALA A 36 3.49 8.39 4.70
C ALA A 36 4.57 7.87 3.74
N LEU A 37 4.86 8.59 2.67
CA LEU A 37 5.89 8.21 1.72
C LEU A 37 7.28 8.00 2.35
N THR A 38 7.51 8.56 3.54
CA THR A 38 8.75 8.40 4.30
C THR A 38 9.00 6.97 4.76
N MET A 39 7.98 6.11 4.80
CA MET A 39 8.18 4.68 5.09
C MET A 39 9.14 4.03 4.09
N TRP A 40 9.21 4.55 2.86
CA TRP A 40 10.07 4.05 1.78
C TRP A 40 11.53 4.50 1.90
N LYS A 41 11.96 5.11 3.01
CA LYS A 41 13.32 5.68 3.14
C LYS A 41 14.45 4.68 2.93
N TYR A 42 14.21 3.39 3.18
CA TYR A 42 15.18 2.31 2.93
C TYR A 42 15.09 1.71 1.52
N ALA A 43 13.94 1.84 0.87
CA ALA A 43 13.72 1.33 -0.48
C ALA A 43 14.23 2.32 -1.54
N VAL A 44 13.93 3.62 -1.37
CA VAL A 44 14.28 4.66 -2.34
C VAL A 44 15.77 4.65 -2.72
N PRO A 45 16.75 4.63 -1.79
CA PRO A 45 18.17 4.70 -2.15
C PRO A 45 18.68 3.48 -2.95
N VAL A 46 18.03 2.32 -2.82
CA VAL A 46 18.41 1.10 -3.55
C VAL A 46 17.69 1.06 -4.90
N LEU A 47 16.37 1.25 -4.90
CA LEU A 47 15.55 1.13 -6.11
C LEU A 47 15.84 2.26 -7.12
N SER A 48 16.16 3.47 -6.65
CA SER A 48 16.47 4.62 -7.52
C SER A 48 17.77 4.47 -8.32
N GLN A 49 18.59 3.45 -8.03
CA GLN A 49 19.76 3.11 -8.84
C GLN A 49 19.36 2.48 -10.18
N ARG A 50 18.13 1.96 -10.30
CA ARG A 50 17.61 1.28 -11.50
C ARG A 50 16.28 1.84 -12.02
N PHE A 51 15.52 2.52 -11.16
CA PHE A 51 14.18 2.99 -11.46
C PHE A 51 14.02 4.49 -11.21
N LYS A 52 13.06 5.08 -11.92
CA LYS A 52 12.45 6.34 -11.51
C LYS A 52 11.45 6.04 -10.40
N VAL A 53 11.89 6.19 -9.16
CA VAL A 53 11.06 5.89 -7.97
C VAL A 53 10.14 7.07 -7.69
N VAL A 54 8.84 6.82 -7.66
CA VAL A 54 7.81 7.79 -7.33
C VAL A 54 7.11 7.36 -6.06
N CYS A 55 7.23 8.13 -4.99
CA CYS A 55 6.52 7.87 -3.74
C CYS A 55 5.36 8.86 -3.60
N LEU A 56 4.15 8.36 -3.40
CA LEU A 56 2.96 9.18 -3.20
C LEU A 56 2.62 9.27 -1.71
N ASP A 57 2.30 10.46 -1.21
CA ASP A 57 1.46 10.58 -0.02
C ASP A 57 -0.01 10.49 -0.48
N PRO A 58 -0.76 9.43 -0.15
CA PRO A 58 -2.16 9.33 -0.58
C PRO A 58 -2.99 10.49 -0.04
N ARG A 59 -4.18 10.74 -0.62
CA ARG A 59 -5.13 11.70 -0.02
C ARG A 59 -5.33 11.38 1.45
N GLY A 60 -5.37 12.41 2.29
CA GLY A 60 -5.47 12.21 3.73
C GLY A 60 -4.16 11.89 4.47
N HIS A 61 -3.08 11.55 3.76
CA HIS A 61 -1.81 11.13 4.36
C HIS A 61 -0.75 12.22 4.19
N GLY A 62 0.33 12.13 4.99
CA GLY A 62 1.55 12.90 4.78
C GLY A 62 1.34 14.41 4.54
N ARG A 63 1.96 14.92 3.47
CA ARG A 63 1.84 16.32 3.02
C ARG A 63 0.68 16.58 2.07
N SER A 64 -0.01 15.54 1.62
CA SER A 64 -1.18 15.65 0.76
C SER A 64 -2.34 16.36 1.43
N MET A 65 -3.23 16.97 0.64
CA MET A 65 -4.44 17.59 1.15
C MET A 65 -5.31 16.57 1.90
N LYS A 66 -5.95 17.02 2.97
CA LYS A 66 -6.84 16.21 3.79
C LYS A 66 -8.28 16.42 3.32
N ALA A 67 -8.86 15.40 2.69
CA ALA A 67 -10.22 15.46 2.15
C ALA A 67 -11.26 15.28 3.27
N ALA A 68 -12.29 16.12 3.33
CA ALA A 68 -13.40 15.94 4.29
C ALA A 68 -14.34 14.77 3.95
N GLY A 69 -14.14 14.10 2.81
CA GLY A 69 -14.89 12.95 2.34
C GLY A 69 -14.32 12.46 1.00
N ASN A 70 -14.92 11.42 0.41
CA ASN A 70 -14.44 10.81 -0.84
C ASN A 70 -13.05 10.17 -0.67
N ASN A 71 -12.85 9.48 0.45
CA ASN A 71 -11.61 8.76 0.78
C ASN A 71 -11.73 7.24 0.51
N ARG A 72 -12.68 6.84 -0.34
CA ARG A 72 -12.89 5.44 -0.72
C ARG A 72 -11.75 4.93 -1.62
N GLN A 73 -11.50 3.63 -1.60
CA GLN A 73 -10.44 2.98 -2.37
C GLN A 73 -10.53 3.29 -3.87
N ILE A 74 -11.74 3.31 -4.44
CA ILE A 74 -11.94 3.63 -5.86
C ILE A 74 -11.44 5.03 -6.19
N ARG A 75 -11.66 6.01 -5.30
CA ARG A 75 -11.15 7.37 -5.50
C ARG A 75 -9.64 7.44 -5.31
N MET A 76 -9.09 6.71 -4.35
CA MET A 76 -7.63 6.63 -4.14
C MET A 76 -6.93 5.93 -5.32
N ALA A 77 -7.54 4.91 -5.91
CA ALA A 77 -7.09 4.31 -7.17
C ALA A 77 -7.11 5.33 -8.32
N GLN A 78 -8.15 6.15 -8.41
CA GLN A 78 -8.20 7.25 -9.39
C GLN A 78 -7.07 8.27 -9.17
N ASP A 79 -6.67 8.55 -7.92
CA ASP A 79 -5.52 9.44 -7.65
C ASP A 79 -4.20 8.86 -8.17
N ILE A 80 -3.98 7.55 -7.98
CA ILE A 80 -2.80 6.87 -8.52
C ILE A 80 -2.79 6.98 -10.05
N ARG A 81 -3.95 6.82 -10.68
CA ARG A 81 -4.11 6.99 -12.14
C ARG A 81 -3.74 8.40 -12.57
N GLU A 82 -4.26 9.39 -11.88
CA GLU A 82 -4.00 10.79 -12.16
C GLU A 82 -2.55 11.18 -11.94
N LEU A 83 -1.87 10.61 -10.92
CA LEU A 83 -0.42 10.78 -10.74
C LEU A 83 0.37 10.18 -11.90
N ILE A 84 0.06 8.94 -12.30
CA ILE A 84 0.70 8.24 -13.42
C ILE A 84 0.56 9.06 -14.71
N ASP A 85 -0.64 9.59 -14.99
CA ASP A 85 -0.89 10.40 -16.18
C ASP A 85 -0.25 11.79 -16.06
N HIS A 86 -0.29 12.43 -14.89
CA HIS A 86 0.35 13.73 -14.64
C HIS A 86 1.87 13.70 -14.90
N LEU A 87 2.53 12.63 -14.47
CA LEU A 87 3.96 12.43 -14.66
C LEU A 87 4.33 11.81 -16.02
N GLY A 88 3.33 11.49 -16.85
CA GLY A 88 3.54 10.86 -18.16
C GLY A 88 4.24 9.51 -18.06
N LEU A 89 4.00 8.75 -16.98
CA LEU A 89 4.63 7.46 -16.78
C LEU A 89 4.01 6.42 -17.73
N GLU A 90 4.79 5.41 -18.10
CA GLU A 90 4.40 4.24 -18.91
C GLU A 90 5.15 3.02 -18.34
N ASP A 91 4.64 1.81 -18.56
CA ASP A 91 5.30 0.57 -18.08
C ASP A 91 5.61 0.64 -16.57
N VAL A 92 4.57 0.91 -15.75
CA VAL A 92 4.70 1.18 -14.31
C VAL A 92 4.69 -0.12 -13.52
N LEU A 93 5.70 -0.31 -12.67
CA LEU A 93 5.63 -1.28 -11.56
C LEU A 93 4.98 -0.60 -10.35
N LEU A 94 3.81 -1.07 -9.94
CA LEU A 94 3.04 -0.44 -8.87
C LEU A 94 3.12 -1.28 -7.58
N VAL A 95 3.61 -0.69 -6.50
CA VAL A 95 3.86 -1.38 -5.22
C VAL A 95 3.03 -0.72 -4.13
N GLY A 96 2.27 -1.53 -3.39
CA GLY A 96 1.48 -1.05 -2.27
C GLY A 96 1.72 -1.86 -1.01
N HIS A 97 1.90 -1.18 0.12
CA HIS A 97 2.00 -1.79 1.44
C HIS A 97 0.67 -1.72 2.20
N SER A 98 0.25 -2.79 2.88
CA SER A 98 -0.92 -2.79 3.76
C SER A 98 -2.20 -2.36 3.03
N LEU A 99 -2.92 -1.36 3.55
CA LEU A 99 -4.07 -0.79 2.85
C LEU A 99 -3.68 -0.09 1.53
N GLY A 100 -2.43 0.36 1.37
CA GLY A 100 -1.89 0.80 0.08
C GLY A 100 -1.82 -0.34 -0.95
N GLY A 101 -1.54 -1.58 -0.50
CA GLY A 101 -1.65 -2.78 -1.34
C GLY A 101 -3.09 -3.03 -1.81
N ALA A 102 -4.06 -2.82 -0.93
CA ALA A 102 -5.48 -2.90 -1.30
C ALA A 102 -5.86 -1.83 -2.34
N GLN A 103 -5.36 -0.59 -2.19
CA GLN A 103 -5.54 0.47 -3.20
C GLN A 103 -4.93 0.08 -4.55
N VAL A 104 -3.76 -0.57 -4.57
CA VAL A 104 -3.11 -1.07 -5.80
C VAL A 104 -3.96 -2.17 -6.47
N ALA A 105 -4.54 -3.08 -5.69
CA ALA A 105 -5.46 -4.08 -6.23
C ALA A 105 -6.74 -3.44 -6.81
N THR A 106 -7.34 -2.48 -6.11
CA THR A 106 -8.49 -1.69 -6.61
C THR A 106 -8.12 -0.89 -7.86
N TYR A 107 -6.89 -0.36 -7.94
CA TYR A 107 -6.39 0.31 -9.14
C TYR A 107 -6.40 -0.64 -10.33
N ALA A 108 -5.77 -1.82 -10.18
CA ALA A 108 -5.69 -2.78 -11.27
C ALA A 108 -7.09 -3.19 -11.77
N GLU A 109 -8.08 -3.24 -10.87
CA GLU A 109 -9.47 -3.48 -11.24
C GLU A 109 -10.16 -2.29 -11.91
N THR A 110 -10.27 -1.18 -11.20
CA THR A 110 -11.12 -0.06 -11.60
C THR A 110 -10.53 0.76 -12.75
N GLN A 111 -9.21 0.70 -12.91
CA GLN A 111 -8.47 1.40 -13.96
C GLN A 111 -8.07 0.46 -15.11
N ASN A 112 -8.54 -0.79 -15.10
CA ASN A 112 -8.22 -1.81 -16.11
C ASN A 112 -6.71 -1.94 -16.36
N GLU A 113 -5.92 -2.06 -15.29
CA GLU A 113 -4.47 -2.27 -15.36
C GLU A 113 -3.71 -1.18 -16.15
N HIS A 114 -4.29 0.03 -16.26
CA HIS A 114 -3.76 1.12 -17.09
C HIS A 114 -2.27 1.34 -16.85
N LYS A 115 -1.48 1.18 -17.92
CA LYS A 115 -0.02 1.38 -17.95
C LYS A 115 0.77 0.53 -16.95
N LEU A 116 0.18 -0.50 -16.36
CA LEU A 116 0.90 -1.40 -15.47
C LEU A 116 1.69 -2.43 -16.27
N ARG A 117 2.92 -2.63 -15.84
CA ARG A 117 3.74 -3.78 -16.25
C ARG A 117 3.74 -4.91 -15.24
N GLY A 118 3.28 -4.60 -14.03
CA GLY A 118 3.13 -5.54 -12.93
C GLY A 118 2.76 -4.80 -11.65
N MET A 119 2.37 -5.56 -10.63
CA MET A 119 2.09 -5.01 -9.31
C MET A 119 2.62 -5.88 -8.18
N ILE A 120 2.97 -5.26 -7.06
CA ILE A 120 3.39 -5.91 -5.82
C ILE A 120 2.41 -5.55 -4.70
N LEU A 121 1.83 -6.58 -4.08
CA LEU A 121 0.91 -6.47 -2.95
C LEU A 121 1.65 -6.89 -1.68
N ALA A 122 2.20 -5.93 -0.94
CA ALA A 122 2.97 -6.18 0.27
C ALA A 122 2.09 -6.10 1.51
N ASP A 123 1.93 -7.23 2.21
CA ASP A 123 1.07 -7.36 3.40
C ASP A 123 -0.34 -6.76 3.20
N ALA A 124 -0.89 -6.94 2.00
CA ALA A 124 -2.09 -6.21 1.59
C ALA A 124 -3.35 -6.68 2.34
N THR A 125 -4.18 -5.73 2.81
CA THR A 125 -5.52 -6.03 3.36
C THR A 125 -6.50 -6.27 2.21
N MET A 126 -6.61 -7.51 1.74
CA MET A 126 -7.34 -7.80 0.51
C MET A 126 -8.86 -7.83 0.67
N PHE A 127 -9.39 -8.31 1.81
CA PHE A 127 -10.83 -8.20 2.13
C PHE A 127 -11.04 -8.40 3.64
N GLY A 128 -10.88 -7.33 4.42
CA GLY A 128 -10.78 -7.42 5.89
C GLY A 128 -12.01 -8.05 6.58
N PHE A 129 -13.22 -7.83 6.07
CA PHE A 129 -14.47 -8.40 6.61
C PHE A 129 -14.83 -9.78 6.06
N SER A 130 -14.06 -10.34 5.12
CA SER A 130 -14.38 -11.65 4.52
C SER A 130 -14.59 -12.74 5.58
N ASP A 131 -15.51 -13.65 5.32
CA ASP A 131 -15.75 -14.85 6.12
C ASP A 131 -14.97 -16.07 5.61
N ALA A 132 -14.11 -15.90 4.61
CA ALA A 132 -13.33 -16.97 4.03
C ALA A 132 -12.20 -17.45 4.97
N GLU A 133 -11.85 -18.73 4.87
CA GLU A 133 -10.92 -19.40 5.80
C GLU A 133 -9.53 -18.76 5.86
N TRP A 134 -9.03 -18.24 4.74
CA TRP A 134 -7.73 -17.56 4.64
C TRP A 134 -7.69 -16.19 5.36
N ASN A 135 -8.85 -15.65 5.78
CA ASN A 135 -8.93 -14.33 6.38
C ASN A 135 -8.73 -14.40 7.91
N HIS A 136 -7.53 -14.06 8.36
CA HIS A 136 -7.16 -14.03 9.77
C HIS A 136 -7.29 -12.65 10.42
N HIS A 137 -7.89 -11.66 9.74
CA HIS A 137 -8.16 -10.37 10.35
C HIS A 137 -9.07 -10.54 11.58
N LYS A 138 -8.80 -9.79 12.65
CA LYS A 138 -9.67 -9.77 13.85
C LYS A 138 -11.10 -9.31 13.56
N ALA A 139 -11.31 -8.67 12.42
CA ALA A 139 -12.61 -8.21 11.95
C ALA A 139 -13.25 -9.15 10.92
N ASN A 140 -12.70 -10.34 10.66
CA ASN A 140 -13.28 -11.32 9.73
C ASN A 140 -14.74 -11.70 10.10
N HIS A 141 -15.42 -12.42 9.20
CA HIS A 141 -16.84 -12.76 9.36
C HIS A 141 -17.75 -11.54 9.59
N TYR A 142 -17.46 -10.44 8.90
CA TYR A 142 -18.18 -9.16 9.03
C TYR A 142 -18.27 -8.66 10.49
N ASN A 143 -17.27 -8.95 11.31
CA ASN A 143 -17.26 -8.59 12.72
C ASN A 143 -16.96 -7.08 12.90
N ILE A 144 -18.01 -6.28 12.71
CA ILE A 144 -17.96 -4.83 12.84
C ILE A 144 -17.65 -4.38 14.27
N ASP A 145 -18.04 -5.16 15.29
CA ASP A 145 -17.77 -4.81 16.70
C ASP A 145 -16.27 -4.86 17.01
N ASN A 146 -15.56 -5.87 16.52
CA ASN A 146 -14.10 -5.93 16.65
C ASN A 146 -13.41 -4.81 15.86
N TRP A 147 -13.94 -4.46 14.69
CA TRP A 147 -13.44 -3.30 13.93
C TRP A 147 -13.66 -1.99 14.69
N ILE A 148 -14.85 -1.77 15.26
CA ILE A 148 -15.18 -0.60 16.08
C ILE A 148 -14.26 -0.56 17.30
N ALA A 149 -14.11 -1.66 18.04
CA ALA A 149 -13.24 -1.72 19.22
C ALA A 149 -11.77 -1.35 18.89
N ARG A 150 -11.32 -1.72 17.68
CA ARG A 150 -9.99 -1.39 17.17
C ARG A 150 -9.86 0.08 16.77
N MET A 151 -10.83 0.63 16.05
CA MET A 151 -10.75 1.95 15.43
C MET A 151 -11.28 3.08 16.30
N MET A 152 -12.11 2.79 17.31
CA MET A 152 -12.66 3.81 18.21
C MET A 152 -11.57 4.58 18.98
N PRO A 153 -10.51 3.94 19.51
CA PRO A 153 -9.42 4.70 20.14
C PRO A 153 -8.73 5.68 19.18
N TYR A 154 -8.57 5.32 17.90
CA TYR A 154 -8.04 6.23 16.87
C TYR A 154 -8.97 7.44 16.64
N TRP A 155 -10.29 7.23 16.71
CA TRP A 155 -11.27 8.32 16.62
C TRP A 155 -11.27 9.24 17.84
N THR A 156 -11.29 8.67 19.04
CA THR A 156 -11.50 9.44 20.28
C THR A 156 -10.23 10.08 20.81
N ASP A 157 -9.07 9.45 20.59
CA ASP A 157 -7.77 9.94 21.04
C ASP A 157 -6.65 9.48 20.07
N PRO A 158 -6.53 10.13 18.89
CA PRO A 158 -5.55 9.76 17.87
C PRO A 158 -4.10 9.87 18.38
N VAL A 159 -3.84 10.76 19.34
CA VAL A 159 -2.50 10.93 19.92
C VAL A 159 -2.12 9.74 20.79
N ALA A 160 -3.00 9.33 21.71
CA ALA A 160 -2.76 8.14 22.52
C ALA A 160 -2.73 6.86 21.68
N TYR A 161 -3.58 6.76 20.65
CA TYR A 161 -3.56 5.65 19.70
C TYR A 161 -2.19 5.53 19.01
N ALA A 162 -1.69 6.62 18.42
CA ALA A 162 -0.40 6.67 17.76
C ALA A 162 0.76 6.40 18.74
N ALA A 163 0.70 6.98 19.94
CA ALA A 163 1.73 6.81 20.96
C ALA A 163 1.82 5.35 21.44
N LYS A 164 0.69 4.66 21.57
CA LYS A 164 0.63 3.22 21.85
C LYS A 164 1.23 2.40 20.71
N GLY A 165 0.96 2.77 19.45
CA GLY A 165 1.59 2.16 18.28
C GLY A 165 3.12 2.29 18.33
N ARG A 166 3.62 3.51 18.54
CA ARG A 166 5.06 3.79 18.69
C ARG A 166 5.70 2.98 19.81
N ALA A 167 5.09 2.95 21.00
CA ALA A 167 5.65 2.27 22.17
C ALA A 167 5.73 0.74 22.03
N ASN A 168 4.86 0.15 21.22
CA ASN A 168 4.85 -1.30 20.95
C ASN A 168 5.53 -1.65 19.62
N SER A 169 6.13 -0.67 18.95
CA SER A 169 6.75 -0.86 17.63
C SER A 169 8.06 -1.66 17.77
N PRO A 170 8.31 -2.65 16.90
CA PRO A 170 9.61 -3.33 16.83
C PRO A 170 10.67 -2.50 16.10
N LEU A 171 10.29 -1.37 15.51
CA LEU A 171 11.17 -0.51 14.71
C LEU A 171 12.22 0.17 15.60
N SER A 172 13.28 0.70 14.97
CA SER A 172 14.22 1.57 15.68
C SER A 172 13.49 2.80 16.28
N PRO A 173 14.02 3.44 17.33
CA PRO A 173 13.39 4.63 17.90
C PRO A 173 13.13 5.75 16.87
N GLU A 174 14.03 5.92 15.91
CA GLU A 174 13.89 6.90 14.83
C GLU A 174 12.74 6.53 13.89
N ASP A 175 12.68 5.27 13.47
CA ASP A 175 11.63 4.76 12.57
C ASP A 175 10.25 4.75 13.23
N ALA A 176 10.20 4.36 14.51
CA ALA A 176 8.99 4.39 15.30
C ALA A 176 8.49 5.83 15.47
N GLU A 177 9.38 6.80 15.67
CA GLU A 177 9.02 8.22 15.72
C GLU A 177 8.51 8.71 14.37
N MET A 178 9.15 8.32 13.27
CA MET A 178 8.69 8.65 11.92
C MET A 178 7.27 8.13 11.67
N MET A 179 6.99 6.86 12.00
CA MET A 179 5.65 6.27 11.86
C MET A 179 4.62 6.96 12.76
N TYR A 180 5.00 7.28 14.00
CA TYR A 180 4.17 8.05 14.91
C TYR A 180 3.75 9.40 14.30
N GLN A 181 4.71 10.19 13.80
CA GLN A 181 4.43 11.49 13.20
C GLN A 181 3.57 11.38 11.93
N ALA A 182 3.81 10.36 11.09
CA ALA A 182 2.98 10.10 9.91
C ALA A 182 1.53 9.79 10.30
N SER A 183 1.32 8.95 11.31
CA SER A 183 -0.02 8.54 11.73
C SER A 183 -0.88 9.69 12.25
N LEU A 184 -0.27 10.67 12.93
CA LEU A 184 -0.94 11.87 13.43
C LEU A 184 -1.40 12.82 12.32
N GLN A 185 -0.87 12.68 11.11
CA GLN A 185 -1.21 13.56 10.01
C GLN A 185 -2.53 13.17 9.35
N ILE A 186 -3.04 11.95 9.56
CA ILE A 186 -4.33 11.52 9.04
C ILE A 186 -5.44 11.95 10.00
N PRO A 187 -6.34 12.88 9.59
CA PRO A 187 -7.46 13.25 10.45
C PRO A 187 -8.37 12.04 10.70
N PRO A 188 -8.90 11.84 11.92
CA PRO A 188 -9.65 10.63 12.24
C PRO A 188 -10.83 10.32 11.33
N PHE A 189 -11.56 11.33 10.84
CA PHE A 189 -12.69 11.12 9.92
C PHE A 189 -12.24 10.57 8.57
N VAL A 190 -11.07 10.99 8.07
CA VAL A 190 -10.46 10.46 6.85
C VAL A 190 -10.06 9.01 7.08
N GLY A 191 -9.36 8.77 8.19
CA GLY A 191 -8.86 7.45 8.50
C GLY A 191 -9.96 6.42 8.70
N LEU A 192 -11.06 6.78 9.37
CA LEU A 192 -12.21 5.90 9.52
C LEU A 192 -12.90 5.58 8.19
N GLU A 193 -13.15 6.57 7.33
CA GLU A 193 -13.80 6.35 6.03
C GLU A 193 -12.94 5.41 5.16
N TYR A 194 -11.66 5.72 5.02
CA TYR A 194 -10.71 4.94 4.23
C TYR A 194 -10.56 3.50 4.77
N HIS A 195 -10.36 3.35 6.07
CA HIS A 195 -10.13 2.04 6.68
C HIS A 195 -11.41 1.19 6.65
N LEU A 196 -12.59 1.78 6.85
CA LEU A 196 -13.85 1.04 6.79
C LEU A 196 -14.18 0.59 5.37
N ASP A 197 -14.05 1.49 4.39
CA ASP A 197 -14.26 1.18 2.97
C ASP A 197 -13.32 0.05 2.53
N THR A 198 -12.03 0.13 2.90
CA THR A 198 -11.05 -0.93 2.61
C THR A 198 -11.46 -2.30 3.16
N TYR A 199 -12.00 -2.37 4.37
CA TYR A 199 -12.39 -3.64 4.97
C TYR A 199 -13.63 -4.26 4.30
N PHE A 200 -14.50 -3.44 3.71
CA PHE A 200 -15.68 -3.90 2.96
C PHE A 200 -15.40 -4.20 1.49
N THR A 201 -14.30 -3.71 0.93
CA THR A 201 -13.95 -3.96 -0.48
C THR A 201 -13.34 -5.34 -0.65
N ASP A 202 -13.95 -6.14 -1.54
CA ASP A 202 -13.39 -7.42 -2.00
C ASP A 202 -12.34 -7.16 -3.08
N ASN A 203 -11.07 -7.06 -2.68
CA ASN A 203 -9.95 -7.00 -3.63
C ASN A 203 -9.42 -8.40 -4.00
N MET A 204 -9.99 -9.49 -3.46
CA MET A 204 -9.54 -10.85 -3.75
C MET A 204 -10.14 -11.43 -5.01
N THR A 205 -11.48 -11.41 -5.11
CA THR A 205 -12.19 -11.99 -6.26
C THR A 205 -11.74 -11.39 -7.60
N PRO A 206 -11.50 -10.06 -7.72
CA PRO A 206 -11.04 -9.47 -8.97
C PRO A 206 -9.67 -9.95 -9.47
N LEU A 207 -8.83 -10.53 -8.61
CA LEU A 207 -7.50 -11.02 -9.00
C LEU A 207 -7.56 -12.06 -10.13
N SER A 208 -8.64 -12.85 -10.22
CA SER A 208 -8.78 -13.85 -11.27
C SER A 208 -8.89 -13.27 -12.68
N LYS A 209 -9.13 -11.96 -12.81
CA LYS A 209 -9.19 -11.27 -14.10
C LYS A 209 -7.89 -10.54 -14.43
N ARG A 210 -6.87 -10.60 -13.58
CA ARG A 210 -5.63 -9.86 -13.79
C ARG A 210 -4.77 -10.50 -14.86
N THR A 211 -4.28 -9.68 -15.80
CA THR A 211 -3.49 -10.12 -16.96
C THR A 211 -2.05 -9.62 -16.95
N ILE A 212 -1.70 -8.83 -15.93
CA ILE A 212 -0.33 -8.39 -15.66
C ILE A 212 0.38 -9.34 -14.68
N PRO A 213 1.71 -9.36 -14.65
CA PRO A 213 2.48 -9.95 -13.55
C PRO A 213 2.07 -9.43 -12.18
N VAL A 214 1.96 -10.31 -11.20
CA VAL A 214 1.62 -9.94 -9.81
C VAL A 214 2.52 -10.68 -8.83
N ALA A 215 3.05 -9.96 -7.84
CA ALA A 215 3.69 -10.58 -6.69
C ALA A 215 2.96 -10.22 -5.39
N THR A 216 2.90 -11.18 -4.47
CA THR A 216 2.50 -10.96 -3.07
C THR A 216 3.72 -11.05 -2.18
N PHE A 217 3.93 -10.04 -1.34
CA PHE A 217 4.97 -10.09 -0.31
C PHE A 217 4.26 -10.28 1.02
N VAL A 218 4.59 -11.35 1.74
CA VAL A 218 3.81 -11.77 2.91
C VAL A 218 4.69 -11.97 4.12
N ALA A 219 4.17 -11.61 5.30
CA ALA A 219 4.76 -11.96 6.58
C ALA A 219 3.67 -12.51 7.51
N HIS A 220 4.09 -13.32 8.48
CA HIS A 220 3.25 -13.50 9.67
C HIS A 220 3.22 -12.20 10.45
N SER A 221 2.06 -11.73 10.87
CA SER A 221 1.99 -10.49 11.66
C SER A 221 0.81 -10.49 12.63
N ALA A 222 1.02 -9.99 13.85
CA ALA A 222 -0.05 -9.85 14.84
C ALA A 222 -1.12 -8.79 14.46
N TYR A 223 -0.89 -8.02 13.38
CA TYR A 223 -1.76 -6.95 12.94
C TYR A 223 -2.90 -7.45 12.06
N HIS A 224 -2.59 -8.13 10.95
CA HIS A 224 -3.56 -8.70 10.03
C HIS A 224 -3.22 -10.11 9.53
N ASP A 225 -1.97 -10.59 9.71
CA ASP A 225 -1.48 -11.89 9.25
C ASP A 225 -1.84 -12.20 7.78
N ALA A 226 -1.23 -11.46 6.83
CA ALA A 226 -1.57 -11.67 5.41
C ALA A 226 -0.94 -12.93 4.83
N TRP A 227 -0.19 -13.70 5.60
CA TRP A 227 0.48 -14.92 5.13
C TRP A 227 -0.44 -15.81 4.29
N GLU A 228 -1.54 -16.28 4.86
CA GLU A 228 -2.49 -17.14 4.15
C GLU A 228 -3.20 -16.40 3.02
N SER A 229 -3.59 -15.15 3.25
CA SER A 229 -4.26 -14.34 2.24
C SER A 229 -3.41 -14.12 0.98
N GLY A 230 -2.11 -13.85 1.11
CA GLY A 230 -1.22 -13.66 -0.04
C GLY A 230 -0.99 -14.96 -0.80
N HIS A 231 -0.81 -16.08 -0.10
CA HIS A 231 -0.78 -17.40 -0.73
C HIS A 231 -2.09 -17.71 -1.48
N GLU A 232 -3.23 -17.33 -0.92
CA GLU A 232 -4.53 -17.49 -1.58
C GLU A 232 -4.66 -16.56 -2.80
N ALA A 233 -4.15 -15.32 -2.73
CA ALA A 233 -4.12 -14.41 -3.88
C ALA A 233 -3.37 -15.02 -5.07
N ILE A 234 -2.23 -15.69 -4.85
CA ILE A 234 -1.48 -16.36 -5.92
C ILE A 234 -2.32 -17.44 -6.62
N LYS A 235 -3.11 -18.22 -5.87
CA LYS A 235 -4.00 -19.24 -6.47
C LYS A 235 -5.09 -18.61 -7.35
N ARG A 236 -5.53 -17.39 -7.03
CA ARG A 236 -6.56 -16.67 -7.80
C ARG A 236 -6.02 -16.09 -9.11
N LEU A 237 -4.72 -15.83 -9.22
CA LEU A 237 -4.08 -15.17 -10.37
C LEU A 237 -3.92 -16.09 -11.60
N VAL A 238 -4.99 -16.79 -11.98
CA VAL A 238 -5.01 -17.81 -13.05
C VAL A 238 -4.72 -17.27 -14.45
N ASN A 239 -4.90 -15.96 -14.67
CA ASN A 239 -4.66 -15.29 -15.95
C ASN A 239 -3.36 -14.45 -15.95
N SER A 240 -2.66 -14.38 -14.81
CA SER A 240 -1.41 -13.63 -14.73
C SER A 240 -0.29 -14.41 -15.43
N PRO A 241 0.53 -13.76 -16.28
CA PRO A 241 1.67 -14.42 -16.91
C PRO A 241 2.80 -14.74 -15.91
N LEU A 242 2.79 -14.13 -14.72
CA LEU A 242 3.74 -14.40 -13.64
C LEU A 242 3.10 -14.05 -12.28
N ALA A 243 2.83 -15.09 -11.48
CA ALA A 243 2.33 -14.95 -10.12
C ALA A 243 3.41 -15.45 -9.14
N MET A 244 3.86 -14.58 -8.22
CA MET A 244 4.94 -14.90 -7.29
C MET A 244 4.61 -14.57 -5.83
N CYS A 245 4.94 -15.48 -4.92
CA CYS A 245 4.89 -15.21 -3.47
C CYS A 245 6.32 -15.07 -2.94
N TYR A 246 6.60 -13.98 -2.23
CA TYR A 246 7.83 -13.78 -1.47
C TYR A 246 7.50 -13.70 0.02
N GLU A 247 8.14 -14.56 0.81
CA GLU A 247 7.89 -14.70 2.24
C GLU A 247 8.93 -13.94 3.07
N PHE A 248 8.48 -13.25 4.11
CA PHE A 248 9.25 -12.51 5.09
C PHE A 248 9.04 -13.11 6.48
N HIS A 249 10.08 -13.12 7.32
CA HIS A 249 10.12 -13.92 8.56
C HIS A 249 10.49 -13.10 9.80
N CYS A 250 10.42 -11.77 9.74
CA CYS A 250 10.52 -10.90 10.92
C CYS A 250 9.25 -10.90 11.78
N ASP A 251 8.25 -11.72 11.42
CA ASP A 251 6.95 -11.84 12.08
C ASP A 251 6.27 -10.49 12.37
N ASN A 252 6.40 -9.56 11.42
CA ASN A 252 5.89 -8.21 11.60
C ASN A 252 5.40 -7.55 10.32
N HIS A 253 4.38 -6.70 10.49
CA HIS A 253 3.78 -5.91 9.43
C HIS A 253 4.76 -4.94 8.76
N PHE A 254 5.73 -4.40 9.52
CA PHE A 254 6.70 -3.43 9.00
C PHE A 254 7.94 -4.07 8.36
N PHE A 255 7.81 -5.26 7.75
CA PHE A 255 8.91 -5.92 7.05
C PHE A 255 9.57 -5.09 5.93
N PRO A 256 8.89 -4.15 5.23
CA PRO A 256 9.59 -3.27 4.28
C PRO A 256 10.68 -2.40 4.92
N ILE A 257 10.61 -2.20 6.25
CA ILE A 257 11.63 -1.50 7.05
C ILE A 257 12.54 -2.50 7.77
N LEU A 258 11.96 -3.52 8.43
CA LEU A 258 12.71 -4.47 9.26
C LEU A 258 13.59 -5.43 8.46
N GLU A 259 13.17 -5.82 7.27
CA GLU A 259 13.89 -6.67 6.32
C GLU A 259 14.13 -5.91 5.01
N ALA A 260 14.49 -4.62 5.08
CA ALA A 260 14.55 -3.73 3.92
C ALA A 260 15.47 -4.23 2.79
N ASP A 261 16.61 -4.85 3.11
CA ASP A 261 17.52 -5.42 2.11
C ASP A 261 16.82 -6.51 1.30
N LYS A 262 16.20 -7.47 1.98
CA LYS A 262 15.42 -8.53 1.35
C LYS A 262 14.21 -7.98 0.59
N PHE A 263 13.53 -6.98 1.14
CA PHE A 263 12.41 -6.32 0.46
C PHE A 263 12.85 -5.78 -0.90
N ASN A 264 13.97 -5.05 -0.92
CA ASN A 264 14.55 -4.49 -2.13
C ASN A 264 15.00 -5.58 -3.10
N GLU A 265 15.66 -6.64 -2.62
CA GLU A 265 16.06 -7.79 -3.44
C GLU A 265 14.85 -8.46 -4.10
N CYS A 266 13.75 -8.67 -3.38
CA CYS A 266 12.54 -9.27 -3.92
C CYS A 266 11.87 -8.35 -4.97
N VAL A 267 11.84 -7.03 -4.76
CA VAL A 267 11.33 -6.08 -5.79
C VAL A 267 12.16 -6.19 -7.07
N LEU A 268 13.49 -6.24 -6.93
CA LEU A 268 14.42 -6.33 -8.06
C LEU A 268 14.28 -7.67 -8.80
N ASP A 269 14.25 -8.78 -8.08
CA ASP A 269 14.06 -10.13 -8.64
C ASP A 269 12.74 -10.24 -9.40
N PHE A 270 11.64 -9.71 -8.84
CA PHE A 270 10.36 -9.70 -9.53
C PHE A 270 10.40 -8.88 -10.81
N SER A 271 11.00 -7.67 -10.77
CA SER A 271 11.17 -6.85 -11.98
C SER A 271 12.00 -7.56 -13.06
N ASP A 272 13.07 -8.25 -12.68
CA ASP A 272 13.94 -8.99 -13.60
C ASP A 272 13.20 -10.17 -14.25
N LYS A 273 12.31 -10.84 -13.49
CA LYS A 273 11.44 -11.89 -14.03
C LYS A 273 10.37 -11.35 -14.98
N ILE A 274 9.83 -10.16 -14.74
CA ILE A 274 8.95 -9.48 -15.72
C ILE A 274 9.72 -9.19 -17.00
N ASP A 275 10.97 -8.72 -16.91
CA ASP A 275 11.81 -8.46 -18.10
C ASP A 275 12.02 -9.72 -18.94
N ALA A 276 12.24 -10.86 -18.29
CA ALA A 276 12.44 -12.14 -18.95
C ALA A 276 11.18 -12.66 -19.68
N LEU A 277 9.97 -12.20 -19.35
CA LEU A 277 8.75 -12.57 -20.08
C LEU A 277 8.64 -11.90 -21.45
N ASN A 278 9.32 -10.77 -21.65
CA ASN A 278 9.24 -9.95 -22.85
C ASN A 278 10.42 -10.17 -23.81
N GLN A 279 11.28 -11.16 -23.52
CA GLN A 279 12.42 -11.59 -24.35
C GLN A 279 12.06 -12.85 -25.14
#